data_AF-A0A6B2DV32-F1
#
_entry.id   AF-A0A6B2DV32-F1
#
_cell.length_a   1.000
_cell.length_b   1.000
_cell.length_c   1.000
_cell.angle_alpha   90.00
_cell.angle_beta   90.00
_cell.angle_gamma   90.00
#
_symmetry.space_group_name_H-M   'P 1'
#
loop_
_entity.id
_entity.type
_entity.pdbx_description
1 polymer ?
#
loop_
_entity_poly.entity_id
_entity_poly.type
_entity_poly.pdbx_seq_one_letter_code
_entity_poly.pdbx_strand_id
1 'polypeptide(L)'
;MPDTNAHGDAVAQAQPGPGAASGTPPQPAASAEARTDERRFRAYTFAVLSLGLVAAFAVGSWQPFHWDSKLLWIGPVLAVAFLLAEQLGINVDVRSGISWTISFTEIPLVIGFFIAPFEVVLAAHLVAGIGTLLARKVAGRVLYNAGAFLLEITGAFAVAGLVKYAVGAGGGDKFPWVAALAGTLTAPLVSTLLALAAVRVLRRRMRVSTAVRLTARILVVGFVNASVGLSGYLVISNTPKAWPLVLAVFLGLTALYWAYSDLLREQRDMEALSDVSLMVARSGQLAAARPAGRADELVGGVDVREWATIAERIKDQLAAGRV
;
A
#
# COMPACT_ATOMS: atom_id res chain seq x y z
N MET A 1 -16.02 40.01 -57.30
CA MET A 1 -14.56 39.92 -57.22
C MET A 1 -14.01 40.35 -58.56
N PRO A 2 -12.98 41.21 -58.65
CA PRO A 2 -12.03 41.75 -57.64
C PRO A 2 -12.48 43.16 -57.17
N ASP A 3 -11.76 44.01 -56.44
CA ASP A 3 -10.82 43.95 -55.29
C ASP A 3 -10.31 45.39 -55.07
N THR A 4 -9.92 45.69 -53.83
CA THR A 4 -8.86 46.63 -53.41
C THR A 4 -9.11 48.15 -53.25
N ASN A 5 -9.05 48.53 -51.96
CA ASN A 5 -8.19 49.56 -51.34
C ASN A 5 -8.58 51.05 -51.44
N ALA A 6 -8.81 51.66 -50.28
CA ALA A 6 -7.92 52.71 -49.76
C ALA A 6 -8.21 53.04 -48.28
N HIS A 7 -7.14 52.97 -47.48
CA HIS A 7 -6.91 53.73 -46.24
C HIS A 7 -7.28 55.21 -46.43
N GLY A 8 -7.68 56.02 -45.45
CA GLY A 8 -7.51 56.03 -44.00
C GLY A 8 -7.42 57.51 -43.63
N ASP A 9 -7.94 57.92 -42.47
CA ASP A 9 -7.31 58.95 -41.64
C ASP A 9 -8.01 59.11 -40.30
N ALA A 10 -7.18 59.28 -39.28
CA ALA A 10 -7.46 59.24 -37.87
C ALA A 10 -7.73 60.62 -37.29
N VAL A 11 -8.49 60.72 -36.19
CA VAL A 11 -8.21 61.67 -35.08
C VAL A 11 -8.67 61.09 -33.72
N ALA A 12 -7.65 60.80 -32.90
CA ALA A 12 -7.48 60.89 -31.44
C ALA A 12 -8.66 60.88 -30.44
N GLN A 13 -8.53 60.07 -29.36
CA GLN A 13 -8.38 60.57 -27.97
C GLN A 13 -8.08 59.47 -26.91
N ALA A 14 -6.99 59.68 -26.16
CA ALA A 14 -6.76 59.48 -24.71
C ALA A 14 -7.21 58.19 -23.95
N GLN A 15 -6.25 57.40 -23.44
CA GLN A 15 -5.81 57.42 -22.01
C GLN A 15 -4.78 56.31 -21.68
N PRO A 16 -3.82 56.57 -20.76
CA PRO A 16 -2.86 55.60 -20.26
C PRO A 16 -3.36 54.92 -18.97
N GLY A 17 -3.28 53.60 -18.93
CA GLY A 17 -3.41 52.83 -17.69
C GLY A 17 -2.46 51.64 -17.73
N PRO A 18 -1.28 51.70 -17.09
CA PRO A 18 -0.49 50.51 -16.91
C PRO A 18 -1.29 49.57 -16.02
N GLY A 19 -1.69 48.43 -16.60
CA GLY A 19 -2.27 47.32 -15.88
C GLY A 19 -1.43 47.06 -14.65
N ALA A 20 -2.08 47.08 -13.49
CA ALA A 20 -1.55 46.46 -12.30
C ALA A 20 -1.29 45.00 -12.65
N ALA A 21 -0.05 44.72 -13.05
CA ALA A 21 0.51 43.39 -13.02
C ALA A 21 0.19 42.86 -11.62
N SER A 22 -0.67 41.85 -11.57
CA SER A 22 -0.80 40.94 -10.45
C SER A 22 0.57 40.30 -10.25
N GLY A 23 1.44 41.02 -9.56
CA GLY A 23 2.66 40.51 -9.00
C GLY A 23 2.25 39.53 -7.93
N THR A 24 2.01 38.27 -8.33
CA THR A 24 2.09 37.13 -7.42
C THR A 24 3.55 37.10 -6.96
N PRO A 25 3.88 37.49 -5.71
CA PRO A 25 5.23 37.32 -5.22
C PRO A 25 5.48 35.82 -5.03
N PRO A 26 6.75 35.39 -5.04
CA PRO A 26 7.14 34.04 -5.40
C PRO A 26 6.63 33.00 -4.39
N GLN A 27 6.47 31.74 -4.82
CA GLN A 27 6.32 30.57 -3.95
C GLN A 27 7.68 29.91 -3.63
N PRO A 28 8.66 30.51 -2.93
CA PRO A 28 9.92 29.84 -2.62
C PRO A 28 9.77 28.88 -1.42
N ALA A 29 8.81 29.12 -0.52
CA ALA A 29 8.66 28.37 0.73
C ALA A 29 8.14 26.94 0.53
N ALA A 30 7.06 26.76 -0.24
CA ALA A 30 6.50 25.43 -0.53
C ALA A 30 7.50 24.53 -1.28
N SER A 31 8.29 25.12 -2.18
CA SER A 31 9.33 24.40 -2.93
C SER A 31 10.57 24.08 -2.08
N ALA A 32 10.85 24.84 -1.02
CA ALA A 32 11.95 24.58 -0.10
C ALA A 32 11.60 23.46 0.88
N GLU A 33 10.40 23.46 1.45
CA GLU A 33 9.92 22.39 2.35
C GLU A 33 9.89 21.04 1.63
N ALA A 34 9.31 20.98 0.42
CA ALA A 34 9.29 19.77 -0.40
C ALA A 34 10.70 19.23 -0.69
N ARG A 35 11.68 20.12 -0.95
CA ARG A 35 13.09 19.73 -1.16
C ARG A 35 13.74 19.20 0.12
N THR A 36 13.39 19.73 1.29
CA THR A 36 13.93 19.24 2.57
C THR A 36 13.37 17.88 2.95
N ASP A 37 12.08 17.64 2.70
CA ASP A 37 11.45 16.35 2.96
C ASP A 37 12.00 15.25 2.04
N GLU A 38 12.23 15.58 0.77
CA GLU A 38 12.87 14.67 -0.19
C GLU A 38 14.29 14.26 0.26
N ARG A 39 15.11 15.22 0.72
CA ARG A 39 16.47 14.91 1.23
C ARG A 39 16.43 14.02 2.47
N ARG A 40 15.51 14.29 3.40
CA ARG A 40 15.32 13.47 4.61
C ARG A 40 14.86 12.06 4.27
N PHE A 41 13.89 11.94 3.36
CA PHE A 41 13.39 10.65 2.91
C PHE A 41 14.47 9.83 2.20
N ARG A 42 15.32 10.47 1.38
CA ARG A 42 16.49 9.81 0.78
C ARG A 42 17.49 9.33 1.82
N ALA A 43 17.87 10.18 2.78
CA ALA A 43 18.80 9.79 3.84
C ALA A 43 18.24 8.60 4.66
N TYR A 44 16.95 8.65 5.00
CA TYR A 44 16.26 7.54 5.67
C TYR A 44 16.25 6.28 4.81
N THR A 45 15.97 6.40 3.51
CA THR A 45 16.01 5.28 2.55
C THR A 45 17.38 4.61 2.51
N PHE A 46 18.46 5.40 2.41
CA PHE A 46 19.82 4.87 2.43
C PHE A 46 20.16 4.21 3.77
N ALA A 47 19.71 4.77 4.90
CA ALA A 47 19.92 4.18 6.22
C ALA A 47 19.20 2.83 6.35
N VAL A 48 17.94 2.75 5.93
CA VAL A 48 17.14 1.50 5.94
C VAL A 48 17.78 0.44 5.05
N LEU A 49 18.20 0.81 3.84
CA LEU A 49 18.87 -0.12 2.92
C LEU A 49 20.22 -0.60 3.49
N SER A 50 21.04 0.31 4.01
CA SER A 50 22.35 -0.03 4.57
C SER A 50 22.20 -0.95 5.79
N LEU A 51 21.26 -0.63 6.68
CA LEU A 51 20.96 -1.48 7.84
C LEU A 51 20.44 -2.85 7.40
N GLY A 52 19.57 -2.90 6.40
CA GLY A 52 19.07 -4.17 5.83
C GLY A 52 20.18 -5.03 5.25
N LEU A 53 21.13 -4.44 4.52
CA LEU A 53 22.29 -5.17 3.97
C LEU A 53 23.22 -5.68 5.08
N VAL A 54 23.52 -4.85 6.08
CA VAL A 54 24.35 -5.26 7.23
C VAL A 54 23.67 -6.37 8.03
N ALA A 55 22.37 -6.24 8.29
CA ALA A 55 21.59 -7.27 8.97
C ALA A 55 21.54 -8.57 8.16
N ALA A 56 21.39 -8.49 6.83
CA ALA A 56 21.40 -9.65 5.95
C ALA A 56 22.74 -10.37 5.96
N PHE A 57 23.83 -9.62 5.91
CA PHE A 57 25.17 -10.19 6.04
C PHE A 57 25.38 -10.85 7.41
N ALA A 58 24.99 -10.17 8.49
CA ALA A 58 25.12 -10.71 9.85
C ALA A 58 24.30 -11.99 10.04
N VAL A 59 23.03 -12.01 9.62
CA VAL A 59 22.16 -13.19 9.73
C VAL A 59 22.63 -14.32 8.82
N GLY A 60 23.03 -14.03 7.58
CA GLY A 60 23.58 -15.03 6.65
C GLY A 60 24.90 -15.63 7.15
N SER A 61 25.73 -14.84 7.83
CA SER A 61 26.94 -15.38 8.45
C SER A 61 26.67 -16.23 9.71
N TRP A 62 25.53 -16.01 10.37
CA TRP A 62 25.12 -16.74 11.56
C TRP A 62 24.36 -18.03 11.24
N GLN A 63 23.58 -18.04 10.15
CA GLN A 63 22.80 -19.18 9.73
C GLN A 63 23.64 -20.12 8.86
N PRO A 64 23.58 -21.44 9.07
CA PRO A 64 24.28 -22.39 8.23
C PRO A 64 23.63 -22.46 6.84
N PHE A 65 24.43 -22.24 5.80
CA PHE A 65 24.01 -22.46 4.42
C PHE A 65 24.51 -23.80 3.91
N HIS A 66 23.58 -24.71 3.61
CA HIS A 66 23.87 -25.99 2.97
C HIS A 66 23.23 -26.03 1.59
N TRP A 67 24.05 -26.21 0.56
CA TRP A 67 23.56 -26.30 -0.80
C TRP A 67 22.92 -27.67 -1.07
N ASP A 68 21.71 -27.67 -1.63
CA ASP A 68 21.00 -28.84 -2.16
C ASP A 68 20.44 -28.47 -3.55
N SER A 69 20.57 -29.36 -4.53
CA SER A 69 19.98 -29.20 -5.87
C SER A 69 18.47 -28.91 -5.85
N LYS A 70 17.76 -29.36 -4.80
CA LYS A 70 16.33 -29.04 -4.61
C LYS A 70 16.07 -27.53 -4.45
N LEU A 71 17.05 -26.76 -3.97
CA LEU A 71 16.93 -25.31 -3.78
C LEU A 71 16.67 -24.58 -5.10
N LEU A 72 17.13 -25.13 -6.24
CA LEU A 72 16.87 -24.58 -7.57
C LEU A 72 15.39 -24.56 -7.94
N TRP A 73 14.60 -25.48 -7.39
CA TRP A 73 13.14 -25.51 -7.59
C TRP A 73 12.40 -24.85 -6.42
N ILE A 74 12.87 -25.03 -5.18
CA ILE A 74 12.26 -24.43 -3.99
C ILE A 74 12.29 -22.90 -4.07
N GLY A 75 13.41 -22.30 -4.49
CA GLY A 75 13.53 -20.84 -4.61
C GLY A 75 12.49 -20.21 -5.54
N PRO A 76 12.38 -20.63 -6.81
CA PRO A 76 11.36 -20.13 -7.72
C PRO A 76 9.93 -20.40 -7.24
N VAL A 77 9.64 -21.57 -6.67
CA VAL A 77 8.30 -21.87 -6.12
C VAL A 77 7.98 -20.94 -4.95
N LEU A 78 8.92 -20.68 -4.05
CA LEU A 78 8.77 -19.69 -2.98
C LEU A 78 8.57 -18.28 -3.54
N ALA A 79 9.32 -17.88 -4.57
CA ALA A 79 9.16 -16.57 -5.19
C ALA A 79 7.75 -16.40 -5.79
N VAL A 80 7.23 -17.44 -6.46
CA VAL A 80 5.84 -17.47 -6.94
C VAL A 80 4.86 -17.41 -5.77
N ALA A 81 5.10 -18.14 -4.69
CA ALA A 81 4.24 -18.12 -3.51
C ALA A 81 4.20 -16.74 -2.84
N PHE A 82 5.36 -16.07 -2.68
CA PHE A 82 5.44 -14.69 -2.21
C PHE A 82 4.75 -13.72 -3.17
N LEU A 83 4.94 -13.89 -4.48
CA LEU A 83 4.30 -13.05 -5.49
C LEU A 83 2.78 -13.18 -5.44
N LEU A 84 2.25 -14.40 -5.35
CA LEU A 84 0.82 -14.66 -5.22
C LEU A 84 0.29 -14.09 -3.89
N ALA A 85 1.00 -14.31 -2.78
CA ALA A 85 0.61 -13.78 -1.48
C ALA A 85 0.55 -12.25 -1.46
N GLU A 86 1.49 -11.59 -2.14
CA GLU A 86 1.53 -10.13 -2.28
C GLU A 86 0.41 -9.62 -3.20
N GLN A 87 0.09 -10.33 -4.28
CA GLN A 87 -0.98 -9.96 -5.22
C GLN A 87 -2.39 -10.21 -4.67
N LEU A 88 -2.56 -11.24 -3.85
CA LEU A 88 -3.81 -11.55 -3.16
C LEU A 88 -4.10 -10.58 -2.01
N GLY A 89 -3.20 -9.65 -1.73
CA GLY A 89 -3.41 -8.67 -0.67
C GLY A 89 -4.61 -7.77 -0.97
N ILE A 90 -5.63 -7.82 -0.11
CA ILE A 90 -6.86 -7.04 -0.29
C ILE A 90 -6.71 -5.69 0.41
N ASN A 91 -6.97 -4.62 -0.34
CA ASN A 91 -7.13 -3.27 0.18
C ASN A 91 -8.48 -3.17 0.89
N VAL A 92 -8.48 -3.23 2.22
CA VAL A 92 -9.66 -2.97 3.02
C VAL A 92 -9.65 -1.51 3.41
N ASP A 93 -10.52 -0.74 2.77
CA ASP A 93 -10.80 0.63 3.15
C ASP A 93 -11.75 0.65 4.34
N VAL A 94 -11.22 0.90 5.52
CA VAL A 94 -12.05 1.07 6.71
C VAL A 94 -12.54 2.53 6.75
N ARG A 95 -13.79 2.72 7.20
CA ARG A 95 -14.51 4.01 7.42
C ARG A 95 -13.73 5.13 8.14
N SER A 96 -12.52 4.83 8.64
CA SER A 96 -11.55 5.76 9.23
C SER A 96 -10.71 6.56 8.22
N GLY A 97 -10.94 6.45 6.91
CA GLY A 97 -10.23 7.22 5.89
C GLY A 97 -8.78 6.77 5.64
N ILE A 98 -8.45 5.53 6.00
CA ILE A 98 -7.12 4.93 5.80
C ILE A 98 -7.35 3.61 5.06
N SER A 99 -6.91 3.56 3.79
CA SER A 99 -6.84 2.32 3.03
C SER A 99 -5.74 1.44 3.63
N TRP A 100 -6.05 0.19 3.98
CA TRP A 100 -5.05 -0.74 4.48
C TRP A 100 -5.04 -2.02 3.66
N THR A 101 -3.88 -2.34 3.09
CA THR A 101 -3.63 -3.60 2.40
C THR A 101 -3.26 -4.67 3.42
N ILE A 102 -4.05 -5.74 3.49
CA ILE A 102 -3.69 -6.96 4.19
C ILE A 102 -2.89 -7.82 3.20
N SER A 103 -1.61 -8.10 3.46
CA SER A 103 -0.81 -9.05 2.67
C SER A 103 -0.82 -10.44 3.34
N PHE A 104 -0.50 -11.48 2.56
CA PHE A 104 -0.51 -12.87 2.99
C PHE A 104 0.89 -13.49 3.05
N THR A 105 1.94 -12.66 3.02
CA THR A 105 3.34 -13.09 2.93
C THR A 105 3.82 -13.88 4.14
N GLU A 106 3.07 -13.86 5.26
CA GLU A 106 3.33 -14.71 6.42
C GLU A 106 3.23 -16.22 6.09
N ILE A 107 2.36 -16.61 5.15
CA ILE A 107 2.18 -18.02 4.76
C ILE A 107 3.44 -18.58 4.06
N PRO A 108 3.93 -17.99 2.95
CA PRO A 108 5.17 -18.47 2.33
C PRO A 108 6.39 -18.28 3.25
N LEU A 109 6.42 -17.23 4.08
CA LEU A 109 7.51 -17.04 5.04
C LEU A 109 7.57 -18.16 6.09
N VAL A 110 6.44 -18.50 6.71
CA VAL A 110 6.42 -19.55 7.74
C VAL A 110 6.79 -20.91 7.17
N ILE A 111 6.35 -21.21 5.95
CA ILE A 111 6.74 -22.43 5.21
C ILE A 111 8.24 -22.40 4.90
N GLY A 112 8.75 -21.25 4.46
CA GLY A 112 10.16 -21.02 4.13
C GLY A 112 11.12 -21.44 5.24
N PHE A 113 10.79 -21.15 6.50
CA PHE A 113 11.60 -21.57 7.67
C PHE A 113 11.88 -23.08 7.72
N PHE A 114 10.97 -23.90 7.21
CA PHE A 114 11.11 -25.36 7.28
C PHE A 114 11.75 -25.99 6.05
N ILE A 115 11.73 -25.31 4.90
CA ILE A 115 12.09 -25.93 3.62
C ILE A 115 13.28 -25.26 2.91
N ALA A 116 13.69 -24.07 3.34
CA ALA A 116 14.70 -23.30 2.66
C ALA A 116 15.64 -22.58 3.64
N PRO A 117 16.92 -22.41 3.27
CA PRO A 117 17.83 -21.57 4.03
C PRO A 117 17.47 -20.09 3.86
N PHE A 118 17.98 -19.27 4.78
CA PHE A 118 17.72 -17.82 4.86
C PHE A 118 17.91 -17.11 3.51
N GLU A 119 19.01 -17.40 2.81
CA GLU A 119 19.39 -16.76 1.56
C GLU A 119 18.36 -16.99 0.45
N VAL A 120 17.81 -18.21 0.39
CA VAL A 120 16.82 -18.60 -0.61
C VAL A 120 15.49 -17.92 -0.33
N VAL A 121 15.06 -17.87 0.94
CA VAL A 121 13.83 -17.17 1.34
C VAL A 121 13.95 -15.66 1.10
N LEU A 122 15.10 -15.08 1.46
CA LEU A 122 15.39 -13.66 1.22
C LEU A 122 15.36 -13.33 -0.27
N ALA A 123 16.06 -14.12 -1.10
CA ALA A 123 16.09 -13.92 -2.53
C ALA A 123 14.69 -14.05 -3.15
N ALA A 124 13.93 -15.06 -2.75
CA ALA A 124 12.56 -15.28 -3.21
C ALA A 124 11.64 -14.09 -2.90
N HIS A 125 11.67 -13.60 -1.65
CA HIS A 125 10.88 -12.43 -1.22
C HIS A 125 11.30 -11.15 -1.95
N LEU A 126 12.60 -10.91 -2.10
CA LEU A 126 13.10 -9.74 -2.83
C LEU A 126 12.71 -9.76 -4.31
N VAL A 127 12.85 -10.91 -4.99
CA VAL A 127 12.44 -11.06 -6.39
C VAL A 127 10.95 -10.81 -6.54
N ALA A 128 10.11 -11.39 -5.67
CA ALA A 128 8.67 -11.19 -5.70
C ALA A 128 8.28 -9.72 -5.43
N GLY A 129 8.80 -9.13 -4.36
CA GLY A 129 8.48 -7.76 -3.94
C GLY A 129 8.98 -6.72 -4.93
N ILE A 130 10.25 -6.77 -5.33
CA ILE A 130 10.82 -5.83 -6.31
C ILE A 130 10.17 -6.04 -7.68
N GLY A 131 9.97 -7.29 -8.11
CA GLY A 131 9.27 -7.62 -9.35
C GLY A 131 7.87 -6.99 -9.40
N THR A 132 7.12 -7.05 -8.30
CA THR A 132 5.81 -6.41 -8.17
C THR A 132 5.90 -4.88 -8.29
N LEU A 133 6.87 -4.25 -7.63
CA LEU A 133 7.07 -2.80 -7.70
C LEU A 133 7.43 -2.33 -9.12
N LEU A 134 8.27 -3.09 -9.82
CA LEU A 134 8.67 -2.81 -11.20
C LEU A 134 7.48 -2.99 -12.15
N ALA A 135 6.71 -4.06 -12.00
CA ALA A 135 5.50 -4.30 -12.79
C ALA A 135 4.47 -3.16 -12.63
N ARG A 136 4.36 -2.59 -11.42
CA ARG A 136 3.50 -1.43 -11.11
C ARG A 136 4.11 -0.08 -11.47
N LYS A 137 5.32 -0.03 -12.04
CA LYS A 137 6.06 1.20 -12.41
C LYS A 137 6.30 2.16 -11.23
N VAL A 138 6.43 1.65 -10.01
CA VAL A 138 6.64 2.45 -8.78
C VAL A 138 8.14 2.61 -8.48
N ALA A 139 8.91 3.07 -9.47
CA ALA A 139 10.38 3.07 -9.42
C ALA A 139 10.96 3.96 -8.29
N GLY A 140 10.31 5.08 -7.97
CA GLY A 140 10.80 6.05 -7.00
C GLY A 140 10.93 5.56 -5.55
N ARG A 141 10.35 4.39 -5.23
CA ARG A 141 10.37 3.80 -3.88
C ARG A 141 11.07 2.46 -3.79
N VAL A 142 11.69 1.99 -4.89
CA VAL A 142 12.30 0.65 -4.95
C VAL A 142 13.40 0.48 -3.91
N LEU A 143 14.28 1.49 -3.73
CA LEU A 143 15.38 1.40 -2.77
C LEU A 143 14.89 1.27 -1.32
N TYR A 144 13.87 2.04 -0.94
CA TYR A 144 13.29 1.96 0.40
C TYR A 144 12.66 0.60 0.64
N ASN A 145 11.84 0.13 -0.30
CA ASN A 145 11.17 -1.17 -0.18
C ASN A 145 12.17 -2.32 -0.18
N ALA A 146 13.23 -2.27 -1.00
CA ALA A 146 14.29 -3.27 -0.96
C ALA A 146 14.95 -3.35 0.43
N GLY A 147 15.24 -2.19 1.05
CA GLY A 147 15.73 -2.14 2.42
C GLY A 147 14.72 -2.68 3.45
N ALA A 148 13.43 -2.37 3.28
CA ALA A 148 12.38 -2.90 4.14
C ALA A 148 12.23 -4.42 4.03
N PHE A 149 12.17 -4.96 2.81
CA PHE A 149 12.10 -6.40 2.55
C PHE A 149 13.33 -7.15 3.08
N LEU A 150 14.53 -6.57 2.98
CA LEU A 150 15.73 -7.10 3.64
C LEU A 150 15.52 -7.20 5.15
N LEU A 151 15.06 -6.12 5.80
CA LEU A 151 14.85 -6.09 7.24
C LEU A 151 13.72 -7.02 7.72
N GLU A 152 12.68 -7.20 6.91
CA GLU A 152 11.59 -8.13 7.21
C GLU A 152 12.09 -9.57 7.33
N ILE A 153 12.77 -10.08 6.30
CA ILE A 153 13.24 -11.47 6.27
C ILE A 153 14.39 -11.66 7.27
N THR A 154 15.32 -10.70 7.35
CA THR A 154 16.43 -10.80 8.32
C THR A 154 15.95 -10.74 9.75
N GLY A 155 15.01 -9.84 10.08
CA GLY A 155 14.38 -9.78 11.39
C GLY A 155 13.64 -11.07 11.72
N ALA A 156 12.89 -11.62 10.76
CA ALA A 156 12.18 -12.88 10.92
C ALA A 156 13.14 -14.04 11.23
N PHE A 157 14.21 -14.21 10.44
CA PHE A 157 15.21 -15.26 10.66
C PHE A 157 16.05 -15.04 11.93
N ALA A 158 16.37 -13.79 12.26
CA ALA A 158 17.09 -13.48 13.50
C ALA A 158 16.26 -13.88 14.73
N VAL A 159 14.99 -13.46 14.78
CA VAL A 159 14.10 -13.80 15.91
C VAL A 159 13.82 -15.29 15.96
N ALA A 160 13.55 -15.94 14.82
CA ALA A 160 13.34 -17.38 14.79
C ALA A 160 14.59 -18.14 15.28
N GLY A 161 15.79 -17.72 14.85
CA GLY A 161 17.05 -18.26 15.33
C GLY A 161 17.20 -18.12 16.85
N LEU A 162 16.96 -16.92 17.39
CA LEU A 162 17.04 -16.66 18.84
C LEU A 162 16.04 -17.52 19.63
N VAL A 163 14.79 -17.64 19.15
CA VAL A 163 13.76 -18.47 19.80
C VAL A 163 14.12 -19.96 19.70
N LYS A 164 14.68 -20.42 18.57
CA LYS A 164 15.17 -21.78 18.40
C LYS A 164 16.24 -22.11 19.45
N TYR A 165 17.19 -21.20 19.68
CA TYR A 165 18.21 -21.36 20.72
C TYR A 165 17.58 -21.33 22.13
N ALA A 166 16.67 -20.39 22.40
CA ALA A 166 16.04 -20.24 23.73
C ALA A 166 15.20 -21.45 24.15
N VAL A 167 14.54 -22.13 23.21
CA VAL A 167 13.74 -23.34 23.48
C VAL A 167 14.60 -24.61 23.52
N GLY A 168 15.93 -24.49 23.47
CA GLY A 168 16.85 -25.63 23.56
C GLY A 168 16.93 -26.47 22.28
N ALA A 169 16.36 -25.98 21.17
CA ALA A 169 16.38 -26.67 19.87
C ALA A 169 17.55 -26.25 18.98
N GLY A 170 18.54 -25.53 19.53
CA GLY A 170 19.71 -25.02 18.78
C GLY A 170 20.54 -26.11 18.10
N GLY A 171 20.56 -27.33 18.65
CA GLY A 171 21.29 -28.49 18.09
C GLY A 171 20.42 -29.57 17.44
N GLY A 172 19.10 -29.36 17.33
CA GLY A 172 18.19 -30.33 16.72
C GLY A 172 17.96 -30.07 15.22
N ASP A 173 17.80 -31.15 14.45
CA ASP A 173 17.49 -31.10 13.00
C ASP A 173 16.10 -30.53 12.70
N LYS A 174 15.18 -30.56 13.67
CA LYS A 174 13.81 -30.08 13.50
C LYS A 174 13.67 -28.62 13.92
N PHE A 175 13.20 -27.78 13.00
CA PHE A 175 12.87 -26.39 13.30
C PHE A 175 11.62 -26.34 14.19
N PRO A 176 11.67 -25.69 15.38
CA PRO A 176 10.53 -25.66 16.28
C PRO A 176 9.44 -24.71 15.76
N TRP A 177 8.18 -25.15 15.81
CA TRP A 177 7.04 -24.39 15.32
C TRP A 177 6.89 -23.02 16.00
N VAL A 178 7.25 -22.91 17.28
CA VAL A 178 7.23 -21.66 18.06
C VAL A 178 8.20 -20.63 17.47
N ALA A 179 9.38 -21.07 17.04
CA ALA A 179 10.35 -20.19 16.41
C ALA A 179 9.87 -19.70 15.05
N ALA A 180 9.26 -20.58 14.24
CA ALA A 180 8.71 -20.22 12.94
C ALA A 180 7.59 -19.19 13.09
N LEU A 181 6.69 -19.38 14.07
CA LEU A 181 5.63 -18.43 14.37
C LEU A 181 6.16 -17.08 14.85
N ALA A 182 7.09 -17.07 15.81
CA ALA A 182 7.69 -15.85 16.34
C ALA A 182 8.47 -15.06 15.27
N GLY A 183 9.26 -15.76 14.44
CA GLY A 183 9.95 -15.16 13.31
C GLY A 183 8.99 -14.56 12.30
N THR A 184 7.95 -15.30 11.92
CA THR A 184 6.95 -14.85 10.94
C THR A 184 6.24 -13.58 11.42
N LEU A 185 5.86 -13.48 12.70
CA LEU A 185 5.25 -12.28 13.27
C LEU A 185 6.20 -11.07 13.33
N THR A 186 7.51 -11.29 13.24
CA THR A 186 8.49 -10.21 13.25
C THR A 186 8.48 -9.43 11.94
N ALA A 187 8.20 -10.07 10.80
CA ALA A 187 8.13 -9.40 9.51
C ALA A 187 7.13 -8.23 9.50
N PRO A 188 5.82 -8.42 9.80
CA PRO A 188 4.87 -7.30 9.82
C PRO A 188 5.18 -6.27 10.91
N LEU A 189 5.81 -6.66 12.02
CA LEU A 189 6.29 -5.71 13.04
C LEU A 189 7.38 -4.79 12.48
N VAL A 190 8.36 -5.35 11.77
CA VAL A 190 9.43 -4.59 11.14
C VAL A 190 8.85 -3.60 10.12
N SER A 191 7.98 -4.05 9.21
CA SER A 191 7.35 -3.16 8.22
C SER A 191 6.57 -2.03 8.90
N THR A 192 5.83 -2.35 9.96
CA THR A 192 5.06 -1.35 10.72
C THR A 192 5.99 -0.35 11.40
N LEU A 193 7.05 -0.81 12.06
CA LEU A 193 8.02 0.07 12.72
C LEU A 193 8.73 0.98 11.72
N LEU A 194 9.10 0.48 10.54
CA LEU A 194 9.68 1.27 9.46
C LEU A 194 8.70 2.31 8.91
N ALA A 195 7.42 1.96 8.76
CA ALA A 195 6.39 2.90 8.35
C ALA A 195 6.17 4.01 9.41
N LEU A 196 6.13 3.65 10.69
CA LEU A 196 6.03 4.61 11.80
C LEU A 196 7.25 5.52 11.87
N ALA A 197 8.45 4.98 11.64
CA ALA A 197 9.68 5.75 11.57
C ALA A 197 9.67 6.71 10.37
N ALA A 198 9.19 6.27 9.19
CA ALA A 198 9.04 7.13 8.03
C ALA A 198 8.09 8.32 8.29
N VAL A 199 6.95 8.07 8.95
CA VAL A 199 5.99 9.12 9.36
C VAL A 199 6.67 10.14 10.28
N ARG A 200 7.48 9.69 11.23
CA ARG A 200 8.24 10.57 12.13
C ARG A 200 9.33 11.36 11.40
N VAL A 201 10.07 10.74 10.48
CA VAL A 201 11.11 11.39 9.66
C VAL A 201 10.51 12.52 8.82
N LEU A 202 9.30 12.31 8.30
CA LEU A 202 8.52 13.31 7.55
C LEU A 202 7.81 14.33 8.46
N ARG A 203 8.13 14.36 9.77
CA ARG A 203 7.54 15.24 10.80
C ARG A 203 6.01 15.22 10.86
N ARG A 204 5.39 14.16 10.36
CA ARG A 204 3.94 13.98 10.47
C ARG A 204 3.61 13.51 11.89
N ARG A 205 2.59 14.13 12.49
CA ARG A 205 2.12 13.73 13.83
C ARG A 205 1.14 12.58 13.69
N MET A 206 1.46 11.45 14.30
CA MET A 206 0.50 10.36 14.47
C MET A 206 0.33 10.06 15.95
N ARG A 207 -0.92 9.90 16.39
CA ARG A 207 -1.23 9.53 17.78
C ARG A 207 -0.70 8.13 18.04
N VAL A 208 -0.03 7.94 19.18
CA VAL A 208 0.52 6.64 19.59
C VAL A 208 -0.59 5.58 19.68
N SER A 209 -1.77 5.96 20.17
CA SER A 209 -2.94 5.06 20.23
C SER A 209 -3.38 4.55 18.85
N THR A 210 -3.28 5.38 17.80
CA THR A 210 -3.56 4.98 16.42
C THR A 210 -2.50 3.99 15.92
N ALA A 211 -1.22 4.27 16.18
CA ALA A 211 -0.11 3.39 15.81
C ALA A 211 -0.24 2.01 16.46
N VAL A 212 -0.51 1.96 17.77
CA VAL A 212 -0.67 0.70 18.52
C VAL A 212 -1.87 -0.07 18.02
N ARG A 213 -3.02 0.58 17.80
CA ARG A 213 -4.23 -0.07 17.28
C ARG A 213 -4.01 -0.65 15.87
N LEU A 214 -3.31 0.08 15.01
CA LEU A 214 -2.96 -0.38 13.67
C LEU A 214 -2.03 -1.61 13.74
N THR A 215 -0.96 -1.50 14.54
CA THR A 215 0.00 -2.59 14.74
C THR A 215 -0.68 -3.85 15.27
N ALA A 216 -1.57 -3.71 16.27
CA ALA A 216 -2.31 -4.83 16.83
C ALA A 216 -3.19 -5.54 15.78
N ARG A 217 -3.86 -4.77 14.91
CA ARG A 217 -4.65 -5.34 13.80
C ARG A 217 -3.78 -6.10 12.81
N ILE A 218 -2.66 -5.51 12.39
CA ILE A 218 -1.68 -6.15 11.50
C ILE A 218 -1.21 -7.47 12.12
N LEU A 219 -0.83 -7.44 13.39
CA LEU A 219 -0.35 -8.61 14.12
C LEU A 219 -1.39 -9.72 14.23
N VAL A 220 -2.66 -9.39 14.50
CA VAL A 220 -3.73 -10.39 14.58
C VAL A 220 -3.91 -11.08 13.22
N VAL A 221 -3.91 -10.32 12.14
CA VAL A 221 -4.04 -10.88 10.79
C VAL A 221 -2.82 -11.72 10.43
N GLY A 222 -1.61 -11.21 10.68
CA GLY A 222 -0.37 -11.95 10.48
C GLY A 222 -0.30 -13.23 11.31
N PHE A 223 -0.81 -13.21 12.54
CA PHE A 223 -0.91 -14.40 13.39
C PHE A 223 -1.83 -15.46 12.81
N VAL A 224 -3.01 -15.07 12.30
CA VAL A 224 -3.93 -16.00 11.64
C VAL A 224 -3.27 -16.59 10.38
N ASN A 225 -2.68 -15.76 9.52
CA ASN A 225 -2.00 -16.19 8.30
C ASN A 225 -0.84 -17.15 8.60
N ALA A 226 0.02 -16.80 9.55
CA ALA A 226 1.14 -17.63 9.98
C ALA A 226 0.65 -18.96 10.57
N SER A 227 -0.42 -18.95 11.37
CA SER A 227 -1.00 -20.16 11.96
C SER A 227 -1.58 -21.10 10.90
N VAL A 228 -2.24 -20.55 9.87
CA VAL A 228 -2.76 -21.32 8.74
C VAL A 228 -1.62 -21.94 7.93
N GLY A 229 -0.59 -21.16 7.58
CA GLY A 229 0.60 -21.64 6.87
C GLY A 229 1.33 -22.74 7.65
N LEU A 230 1.56 -22.51 8.94
CA LEU A 230 2.23 -23.45 9.85
C LEU A 230 1.44 -24.75 9.99
N SER A 231 0.13 -24.66 10.24
CA SER A 231 -0.74 -25.84 10.38
C SER A 231 -0.78 -26.64 9.08
N GLY A 232 -0.94 -25.96 7.94
CA GLY A 232 -0.92 -26.60 6.63
C GLY A 232 0.38 -27.35 6.36
N TYR A 233 1.53 -26.73 6.66
CA TYR A 233 2.83 -27.37 6.54
C TYR A 233 2.97 -28.59 7.45
N LEU A 234 2.61 -28.47 8.74
CA LEU A 234 2.70 -29.55 9.70
C LEU A 234 1.80 -30.74 9.31
N VAL A 235 0.60 -30.49 8.80
CA VAL A 235 -0.30 -31.56 8.33
C VAL A 235 0.27 -32.29 7.12
N ILE A 236 0.77 -31.55 6.11
CA ILE A 236 1.34 -32.14 4.89
C ILE A 236 2.61 -32.94 5.20
N SER A 237 3.45 -32.43 6.11
CA SER A 237 4.73 -33.07 6.45
C SER A 237 4.58 -34.32 7.32
N ASN A 238 3.52 -34.43 8.12
CA ASN A 238 3.31 -35.58 9.01
C ASN A 238 2.32 -36.61 8.46
N THR A 239 1.44 -36.23 7.53
CA THR A 239 0.39 -37.12 7.01
C THR A 239 0.51 -37.28 5.48
N PRO A 240 0.90 -38.48 4.98
CA PRO A 240 0.95 -38.75 3.55
C PRO A 240 -0.41 -38.48 2.88
N LYS A 241 -0.38 -37.81 1.71
CA LYS A 241 -1.57 -37.47 0.91
C LYS A 241 -2.59 -36.53 1.59
N ALA A 242 -2.22 -35.82 2.65
CA ALA A 242 -3.10 -34.80 3.26
C ALA A 242 -3.20 -33.50 2.45
N TRP A 243 -2.36 -33.31 1.43
CA TRP A 243 -2.31 -32.09 0.63
C TRP A 243 -3.63 -31.67 -0.05
N PRO A 244 -4.53 -32.57 -0.53
CA PRO A 244 -5.80 -32.14 -1.12
C PRO A 244 -6.73 -31.52 -0.08
N LEU A 245 -6.72 -32.05 1.15
CA LEU A 245 -7.51 -31.49 2.26
C LEU A 245 -7.00 -30.10 2.65
N VAL A 246 -5.69 -29.95 2.78
CA VAL A 246 -5.07 -28.65 3.09
C VAL A 246 -5.37 -27.65 1.98
N LEU A 247 -5.24 -28.04 0.71
CA LEU A 247 -5.59 -27.21 -0.43
C LEU A 247 -7.07 -26.77 -0.39
N ALA A 248 -7.99 -27.69 -0.09
CA ALA A 248 -9.41 -27.38 0.05
C ALA A 248 -9.68 -26.34 1.15
N VAL A 249 -8.99 -26.44 2.29
CA VAL A 249 -9.08 -25.45 3.38
C VAL A 249 -8.54 -24.09 2.94
N PHE A 250 -7.39 -24.03 2.29
CA PHE A 250 -6.83 -22.77 1.77
C PHE A 250 -7.76 -22.12 0.73
N LEU A 251 -8.34 -22.91 -0.17
CA LEU A 251 -9.32 -22.42 -1.15
C LEU A 251 -10.59 -21.92 -0.46
N GLY A 252 -11.09 -22.63 0.54
CA GLY A 252 -12.25 -22.21 1.32
C GLY A 252 -12.02 -20.90 2.07
N LEU A 253 -10.85 -20.73 2.69
CA LEU A 253 -10.46 -19.47 3.35
C LEU A 253 -10.31 -18.33 2.34
N THR A 254 -9.72 -18.59 1.18
CA THR A 254 -9.57 -17.60 0.10
C THR A 254 -10.95 -17.17 -0.41
N ALA A 255 -11.85 -18.13 -0.66
CA ALA A 255 -13.22 -17.85 -1.08
C ALA A 255 -13.99 -17.07 -0.03
N LEU A 256 -13.83 -17.40 1.26
CA LEU A 256 -14.43 -16.65 2.36
C LEU A 256 -13.91 -15.20 2.39
N TYR A 257 -12.62 -15.01 2.18
CA TYR A 257 -12.01 -13.68 2.16
C TYR A 257 -12.50 -12.84 0.97
N TRP A 258 -12.65 -13.47 -0.20
CA TRP A 258 -13.25 -12.86 -1.38
C TRP A 258 -14.72 -12.49 -1.15
N ALA A 259 -15.54 -13.43 -0.66
CA ALA A 259 -16.95 -13.19 -0.39
C ALA A 259 -17.16 -12.06 0.64
N TYR A 260 -16.34 -12.04 1.69
CA TYR A 260 -16.37 -10.96 2.68
C TYR A 260 -16.00 -9.60 2.08
N SER A 261 -15.00 -9.58 1.20
CA SER A 261 -14.55 -8.35 0.54
C SER A 261 -15.57 -7.83 -0.47
N ASP A 262 -16.26 -8.74 -1.17
CA ASP A 262 -17.33 -8.40 -2.09
C ASP A 262 -18.54 -7.81 -1.37
N LEU A 263 -18.95 -8.43 -0.24
CA LEU A 263 -20.01 -7.90 0.61
C LEU A 263 -19.70 -6.50 1.15
N LEU A 264 -18.44 -6.24 1.52
CA LEU A 264 -17.99 -4.91 1.95
C LEU A 264 -17.98 -3.89 0.81
N ARG A 265 -17.73 -4.32 -0.43
CA ARG A 265 -17.84 -3.46 -1.62
C ARG A 265 -19.29 -3.09 -1.90
N GLU A 266 -20.20 -4.06 -1.84
CA GLU A 266 -21.64 -3.83 -2.06
C GLU A 266 -22.22 -2.84 -1.04
N GLN A 267 -21.82 -2.95 0.24
CA GLN A 267 -22.25 -1.99 1.26
C GLN A 267 -21.74 -0.57 1.01
N ARG A 268 -20.50 -0.43 0.51
CA ARG A 268 -19.94 0.88 0.13
C ARG A 268 -20.66 1.52 -1.05
N ASP A 269 -21.04 0.73 -2.04
CA ASP A 269 -21.78 1.25 -3.21
C ASP A 269 -23.16 1.77 -2.79
N MET A 270 -23.80 1.13 -1.81
CA MET A 270 -25.06 1.65 -1.23
C MET A 270 -24.87 2.92 -0.40
N GLU A 271 -23.78 3.03 0.38
CA GLU A 271 -23.46 4.27 1.09
C GLU A 271 -23.20 5.44 0.14
N ALA A 272 -22.44 5.20 -0.94
CA ALA A 272 -22.14 6.22 -1.94
C ALA A 272 -23.41 6.74 -2.64
N LEU A 273 -24.35 5.84 -2.97
CA LEU A 273 -25.63 6.23 -3.56
C LEU A 273 -26.51 7.01 -2.58
N SER A 274 -26.50 6.66 -1.29
CA SER A 274 -27.23 7.37 -0.25
C SER A 274 -26.70 8.79 -0.02
N ASP A 275 -25.37 8.97 0.04
CA ASP A 275 -24.74 10.28 0.20
C ASP A 275 -25.02 11.20 -1.00
N VAL A 276 -25.00 10.66 -2.22
CA VAL A 276 -25.38 11.42 -3.44
C VAL A 276 -26.84 11.83 -3.38
N SER A 277 -27.75 10.92 -2.98
CA SER A 277 -29.17 11.24 -2.84
C SER A 277 -29.40 12.35 -1.79
N LEU A 278 -28.73 12.28 -0.64
CA LEU A 278 -28.80 13.30 0.41
C LEU A 278 -28.24 14.65 -0.05
N MET A 279 -27.16 14.66 -0.82
CA MET A 279 -26.59 15.87 -1.40
C MET A 279 -27.55 16.52 -2.42
N VAL A 280 -28.17 15.71 -3.29
CA VAL A 280 -29.18 16.19 -4.27
C VAL A 280 -30.42 16.72 -3.56
N ALA A 281 -30.89 16.05 -2.51
CA ALA A 281 -32.00 16.52 -1.68
C ALA A 281 -31.67 17.85 -0.99
N ARG A 282 -30.44 18.00 -0.48
CA ARG A 282 -29.96 19.23 0.18
C ARG A 282 -29.77 20.37 -0.83
N SER A 283 -29.29 20.11 -2.05
CA SER A 283 -29.24 21.11 -3.13
C SER A 283 -30.62 21.52 -3.62
N GLY A 284 -31.57 20.58 -3.69
CA GLY A 284 -32.96 20.85 -4.03
C GLY A 284 -33.66 21.72 -2.98
N GLN A 285 -33.41 21.46 -1.69
CA GLN A 285 -33.92 22.31 -0.61
C GLN A 285 -33.28 23.70 -0.59
N LEU A 286 -31.98 23.83 -0.88
CA LEU A 286 -31.31 25.14 -0.99
C LEU A 286 -31.81 25.94 -2.21
N ALA A 287 -32.17 25.28 -3.31
CA ALA A 287 -32.79 25.92 -4.46
C ALA A 287 -34.25 26.35 -4.18
N ALA A 288 -35.00 25.54 -3.43
CA ALA A 288 -36.39 25.83 -3.04
C ALA A 288 -36.52 26.86 -1.90
N ALA A 289 -35.52 26.98 -1.02
CA ALA A 289 -35.51 27.92 0.10
C ALA A 289 -34.99 29.32 -0.26
N ARG A 290 -34.63 29.58 -1.53
CA ARG A 290 -34.30 30.94 -1.98
C ARG A 290 -35.57 31.81 -1.99
N PRO A 291 -35.57 32.97 -1.28
CA PRO A 291 -36.74 33.86 -1.25
C PRO A 291 -37.10 34.32 -2.67
N ALA A 292 -38.39 34.24 -3.01
CA ALA A 292 -38.98 34.65 -4.28
C ALA A 292 -38.98 36.17 -4.52
N GLY A 293 -37.90 36.87 -4.18
CA GLY A 293 -37.76 38.32 -4.32
C GLY A 293 -37.02 38.77 -5.60
N ARG A 294 -36.64 37.85 -6.49
CA ARG A 294 -35.87 38.18 -7.70
C ARG A 294 -36.28 37.32 -8.91
N ALA A 295 -37.57 37.03 -9.01
CA ALA A 295 -38.13 36.18 -10.06
C ALA A 295 -38.19 36.85 -11.46
N ASP A 296 -37.83 38.14 -11.57
CA ASP A 296 -37.98 38.90 -12.82
C ASP A 296 -36.68 39.08 -13.62
N GLU A 297 -35.56 38.50 -13.18
CA GLU A 297 -34.24 38.67 -13.83
C GLU A 297 -33.71 37.41 -14.54
N LEU A 298 -34.44 36.29 -14.54
CA LEU A 298 -33.95 34.99 -15.06
C LEU A 298 -34.88 34.34 -16.08
N VAL A 299 -35.14 35.07 -17.17
CA VAL A 299 -35.36 34.45 -18.50
C VAL A 299 -34.01 34.15 -19.20
N GLY A 300 -32.87 34.38 -18.53
CA GLY A 300 -31.55 33.91 -18.97
C GLY A 300 -31.34 32.45 -18.56
N GLY A 301 -31.45 31.54 -19.53
CA GLY A 301 -31.44 30.09 -19.34
C GLY A 301 -30.31 29.56 -18.46
N VAL A 302 -30.64 28.56 -17.66
CA VAL A 302 -29.68 27.69 -16.98
C VAL A 302 -28.68 27.20 -18.02
N ASP A 303 -27.42 27.64 -17.90
CA ASP A 303 -26.38 27.35 -18.89
C ASP A 303 -26.07 25.84 -18.84
N VAL A 304 -26.58 25.11 -19.82
CA VAL A 304 -26.43 23.66 -19.98
C VAL A 304 -24.94 23.26 -20.00
N ARG A 305 -24.06 24.20 -20.37
CA ARG A 305 -22.60 24.01 -20.34
C ARG A 305 -22.03 23.97 -18.92
N GLU A 306 -22.58 24.72 -17.98
CA GLU A 306 -22.15 24.71 -16.59
C GLU A 306 -22.52 23.37 -15.92
N TRP A 307 -23.72 22.88 -16.18
CA TRP A 307 -24.16 21.55 -15.73
C TRP A 307 -23.36 20.41 -16.36
N ALA A 308 -23.05 20.50 -17.66
CA ALA A 308 -22.17 19.52 -18.32
C ALA A 308 -20.78 19.51 -17.67
N THR A 309 -20.21 20.68 -17.38
CA THR A 309 -18.89 20.81 -16.76
C THR A 309 -18.87 20.24 -15.34
N ILE A 310 -19.94 20.45 -14.57
CA ILE A 310 -20.08 19.88 -13.22
C ILE A 310 -20.23 18.34 -13.30
N ALA A 311 -21.02 17.84 -14.24
CA ALA A 311 -21.20 16.39 -14.45
C ALA A 311 -19.89 15.71 -14.87
N GLU A 312 -19.10 16.35 -15.74
CA GLU A 312 -17.81 15.85 -16.19
C GLU A 312 -16.79 15.83 -15.03
N ARG A 313 -16.81 16.85 -14.17
CA ARG A 313 -15.95 16.91 -12.98
C ARG A 313 -16.31 15.85 -11.94
N ILE A 314 -17.60 15.56 -11.77
CA ILE A 314 -18.09 14.48 -10.89
C ILE A 314 -17.70 13.11 -11.47
N LYS A 315 -17.82 12.93 -12.80
CA LYS A 315 -17.38 11.71 -13.49
C LYS A 315 -15.89 11.47 -13.33
N ASP A 316 -15.07 12.51 -13.47
CA ASP A 316 -13.62 12.43 -13.26
C ASP A 316 -13.26 12.14 -11.80
N GLN A 317 -13.99 12.70 -10.83
CA GLN A 317 -13.81 12.39 -9.42
C GLN A 317 -14.21 10.94 -9.06
N LEU A 318 -15.27 10.42 -9.67
CA LEU A 318 -15.69 9.02 -9.51
C LEU A 318 -14.72 8.05 -10.20
N ALA A 319 -14.13 8.43 -11.33
CA ALA A 319 -13.10 7.65 -12.01
C ALA A 319 -11.77 7.65 -11.23
N ALA A 320 -11.42 8.77 -10.59
CA ALA A 320 -10.24 8.89 -9.74
C ALA A 320 -10.34 8.09 -8.44
N GLY A 321 -11.55 7.84 -7.92
CA GLY A 321 -11.80 6.98 -6.76
C GLY A 321 -11.82 5.47 -7.06
N ARG A 322 -11.68 5.07 -8.34
CA ARG A 322 -11.73 3.68 -8.82
C ARG A 322 -10.36 3.00 -8.97
N VAL A 323 -9.27 3.62 -8.50
CA VAL A 323 -7.91 3.06 -8.56
C VAL A 323 -7.44 2.61 -7.19
#